data_AF-A0A450ZA22-F1
#
_entry.id   AF-A0A450ZA22-F1
#
_cell.length_a   1.000
_cell.length_b   1.000
_cell.length_c   1.000
_cell.angle_alpha   90.00
_cell.angle_beta   90.00
_cell.angle_gamma   90.00
#
_symmetry.space_group_name_H-M   'P 1'
#
loop_
_entity.id
_entity.type
_entity.pdbx_description
1 polymer ?
#
loop_
_entity_poly.entity_id
_entity_poly.type
_entity_poly.pdbx_seq_one_letter_code
_entity_poly.pdbx_strand_id
1 'polypeptide(L)' 'MYAHRMETTVDERGAVTLDALPFTPGDEVEIIILKREIPDVSERSSLSFAQAAEAFCGKIKNAPADLSTNPVYFESFGE' A
#
# COMPACT_ATOMS: atom_id res chain seq x y z
N MET A 1 -5.73 9.17 31.33
CA MET A 1 -6.48 8.57 30.20
C MET A 1 -6.18 7.09 30.20
N TYR A 2 -7.19 6.23 30.27
CA TYR A 2 -7.04 4.77 30.32
C TYR A 2 -7.40 4.20 28.95
N ALA A 3 -6.47 3.50 28.30
CA ALA A 3 -6.69 2.94 26.97
C ALA A 3 -7.12 1.48 27.09
N HIS A 4 -8.16 1.11 26.35
CA HIS A 4 -8.60 -0.28 26.23
C HIS A 4 -8.15 -0.85 24.89
N ARG A 5 -7.53 -2.03 24.92
CA ARG A 5 -7.13 -2.77 23.72
C ARG A 5 -8.04 -3.96 23.53
N MET A 6 -8.55 -4.11 22.31
CA MET A 6 -9.34 -5.26 21.88
C MET A 6 -8.85 -5.74 20.51
N GLU A 7 -8.98 -7.02 20.27
CA GLU A 7 -8.80 -7.65 18.97
C GLU A 7 -10.14 -8.23 18.52
N THR A 8 -10.56 -7.94 17.29
CA THR A 8 -11.86 -8.34 16.76
C THR A 8 -11.79 -8.45 15.24
N THR A 9 -12.76 -9.13 14.64
CA THR A 9 -12.87 -9.32 13.20
C THR A 9 -13.82 -8.29 12.57
N VAL A 10 -13.58 -7.98 11.30
CA VAL A 10 -14.49 -7.19 10.48
C VAL A 10 -15.53 -8.15 9.91
N ASP A 11 -16.81 -7.80 10.01
CA ASP A 11 -17.88 -8.61 9.43
C ASP A 11 -17.95 -8.51 7.90
N GLU A 12 -18.84 -9.29 7.28
CA GLU A 12 -19.04 -9.32 5.83
C GLU A 12 -19.48 -7.96 5.23
N ARG A 13 -19.97 -7.05 6.07
CA ARG A 13 -20.42 -5.71 5.68
C ARG A 13 -19.34 -4.65 5.89
N GLY A 14 -18.17 -5.04 6.40
CA GLY A 14 -17.10 -4.09 6.71
C GLY A 14 -17.27 -3.40 8.06
N ALA A 15 -18.21 -3.83 8.90
CA ALA A 15 -18.46 -3.25 10.21
C ALA A 15 -17.65 -3.96 11.31
N VAL A 16 -17.33 -3.21 12.35
CA VAL A 16 -16.65 -3.70 13.56
C VAL A 16 -17.54 -3.38 14.75
N THR A 17 -17.89 -4.42 15.51
CA THR A 17 -18.69 -4.27 16.73
C THR A 17 -17.78 -4.30 17.95
N LEU A 18 -17.98 -3.34 18.87
CA LEU A 18 -17.16 -3.15 20.07
C LEU A 18 -17.97 -3.43 21.36
N ASP A 19 -18.45 -4.66 21.54
CA ASP A 19 -19.45 -5.00 22.58
C ASP A 19 -18.88 -5.20 24.01
N ALA A 20 -17.56 -5.21 24.18
CA ALA A 20 -16.91 -5.54 25.45
C ALA A 20 -16.12 -4.38 26.08
N LEU A 21 -16.28 -3.16 25.56
CA LEU A 21 -15.58 -1.99 26.07
C LEU A 21 -16.46 -1.26 27.10
N PRO A 22 -15.88 -0.72 28.18
CA PRO A 22 -16.64 -0.06 29.26
C PRO A 22 -17.07 1.36 28.86
N PHE A 23 -17.67 1.51 27.69
CA PHE A 23 -18.18 2.77 27.16
C PHE A 23 -19.70 2.80 27.24
N THR A 24 -20.26 3.96 27.51
CA THR A 24 -21.69 4.20 27.53
C THR A 24 -22.15 4.96 26.28
N PRO A 25 -23.43 4.81 25.87
CA PRO A 25 -23.95 5.59 24.75
C PRO A 25 -23.81 7.09 24.98
N GLY A 26 -23.12 7.78 24.06
CA GLY A 26 -22.87 9.22 24.14
C GLY A 26 -21.47 9.61 24.59
N ASP A 27 -20.65 8.64 25.02
CA ASP A 27 -19.24 8.89 25.32
C ASP A 27 -18.44 9.22 24.05
N GLU A 28 -17.62 10.25 24.12
CA GLU A 28 -16.63 10.55 23.09
C GLU A 28 -15.42 9.63 23.28
N VAL A 29 -15.10 8.83 22.27
CA VAL A 29 -14.01 7.85 22.31
C VAL A 29 -13.09 8.02 21.11
N GLU A 30 -11.79 7.90 21.35
CA GLU A 30 -10.77 7.86 20.31
C GLU A 30 -10.45 6.40 19.97
N ILE A 31 -10.47 6.05 18.69
CA ILE A 31 -10.23 4.69 18.21
C ILE A 31 -8.96 4.67 17.37
N ILE A 32 -8.01 3.80 17.73
CA ILE A 32 -6.76 3.59 17.00
C ILE A 32 -6.71 2.16 16.49
N ILE A 33 -6.57 1.98 15.18
CA ILE A 33 -6.45 0.68 14.53
C ILE A 33 -4.96 0.31 14.44
N LEU A 34 -4.53 -0.69 15.19
CA LEU A 34 -3.10 -1.08 15.28
C LEU A 34 -2.63 -1.97 14.13
N LYS A 35 -3.44 -2.96 13.75
CA LYS A 35 -3.13 -3.92 12.69
C LYS A 35 -4.44 -4.40 12.07
N ARG A 36 -4.50 -4.45 10.75
CA ARG A 36 -5.58 -5.09 9.99
C ARG A 36 -4.94 -6.15 9.10
N GLU A 37 -5.31 -7.40 9.31
CA GLU A 37 -5.01 -8.44 8.32
C GLU A 37 -5.97 -8.23 7.17
N ILE A 38 -5.48 -7.55 6.14
CA ILE A 38 -6.18 -7.47 4.87
C ILE A 38 -5.92 -8.83 4.22
N PRO A 39 -6.95 -9.61 3.82
CA PRO A 39 -6.71 -10.75 2.97
C PRO A 39 -5.94 -10.22 1.77
N ASP A 40 -4.73 -10.73 1.61
CA ASP A 40 -3.74 -10.22 0.70
C ASP A 40 -4.42 -9.99 -0.65
N VAL A 41 -4.52 -8.73 -1.10
CA VAL A 41 -4.95 -8.42 -2.46
C VAL A 41 -3.77 -8.72 -3.39
N SER A 42 -3.25 -9.95 -3.28
CA SER A 42 -2.31 -10.59 -4.19
C SER A 42 -3.11 -11.19 -5.35
N GLU A 43 -4.01 -10.41 -5.93
CA GLU A 43 -4.49 -10.58 -7.31
C GLU A 43 -4.03 -9.43 -8.22
N ARG A 44 -3.17 -8.54 -7.74
CA ARG A 44 -2.26 -7.89 -8.69
C ARG A 44 -1.20 -8.92 -9.01
N SER A 45 -1.33 -9.55 -10.18
CA SER A 45 -0.25 -10.28 -10.82
C SER A 45 1.00 -9.41 -10.78
N SER A 46 1.83 -9.58 -9.77
CA SER A 46 3.12 -8.95 -9.67
C SER A 46 3.92 -9.63 -10.76
N LEU A 47 3.99 -8.98 -11.93
CA LEU A 47 4.97 -9.37 -12.93
C LEU A 47 6.30 -9.43 -12.17
N SER A 48 6.92 -10.61 -12.16
CA SER A 48 8.18 -10.77 -11.45
C SER A 48 9.17 -9.75 -12.02
N PHE A 49 10.13 -9.31 -11.21
CA PHE A 49 11.17 -8.41 -11.69
C PHE A 49 11.80 -8.92 -13.00
N ALA A 50 11.95 -10.24 -13.16
CA ALA A 50 12.41 -10.87 -14.38
C ALA A 50 11.46 -10.63 -15.58
N GLN A 51 10.15 -10.76 -15.41
CA GLN A 51 9.16 -10.49 -16.46
C GLN A 51 9.11 -9.00 -16.84
N ALA A 52 9.20 -8.10 -15.86
CA ALA A 52 9.29 -6.66 -16.10
C ALA A 52 10.60 -6.30 -16.82
N ALA A 53 11.72 -6.91 -16.44
CA ALA A 53 13.01 -6.72 -17.07
C ALA A 53 13.06 -7.26 -18.50
N GLU A 54 12.45 -8.42 -18.79
CA GLU A 54 12.39 -8.98 -20.14
C GLU A 54 11.59 -8.08 -21.09
N ALA A 55 10.45 -7.55 -20.64
CA ALA A 55 9.66 -6.58 -21.38
C ALA A 55 10.42 -5.26 -21.65
N PHE A 56 11.39 -4.91 -20.81
CA PHE A 56 12.23 -3.72 -20.93
C PHE A 56 13.47 -3.95 -21.80
N CYS A 57 14.15 -5.09 -21.66
CA CYS A 57 15.36 -5.47 -22.39
C CYS A 57 15.19 -5.53 -23.91
N GLY A 58 13.95 -5.63 -24.42
CA GLY A 58 13.65 -5.57 -25.85
C GLY A 58 13.30 -4.16 -26.39
N LYS A 59 13.06 -3.17 -25.54
CA LYS A 59 12.65 -1.81 -25.95
C LYS A 59 13.83 -0.87 -26.19
N ILE A 60 15.00 -1.19 -25.65
CA ILE A 60 16.27 -0.46 -25.89
C ILE A 60 16.93 -0.97 -27.19
N LYS A 61 16.17 -1.18 -28.27
CA LYS A 61 16.75 -1.53 -29.58
C LYS A 61 17.23 -0.30 -30.35
N ASN A 62 16.68 0.88 -30.02
CA ASN A 62 17.00 2.16 -30.66
C ASN A 62 17.58 3.18 -29.69
N ALA A 63 17.88 2.78 -28.46
CA ALA A 63 18.52 3.70 -27.54
C ALA A 63 20.01 3.77 -27.90
N PRO A 64 20.62 4.96 -27.90
CA PRO A 64 22.05 5.10 -28.12
C PRO A 64 22.82 4.25 -27.11
N ALA A 65 23.96 3.70 -27.51
CA ALA A 65 24.84 2.91 -26.64
C ALA A 65 25.25 3.68 -25.38
N ASP A 66 25.20 5.01 -25.46
CA ASP A 66 25.39 5.93 -24.36
C ASP A 66 24.06 6.63 -24.00
N LEU A 67 23.49 6.22 -22.87
CA LEU A 67 22.30 6.84 -22.30
C LEU A 67 22.63 8.06 -21.41
N SER A 68 23.92 8.33 -21.13
CA SER A 68 24.34 9.47 -20.31
C SER A 68 24.11 10.82 -21.00
N THR A 69 23.87 10.79 -22.32
CA THR A 69 23.58 11.96 -23.14
C THR A 69 22.11 12.06 -23.54
N ASN A 70 21.22 11.21 -23.01
CA ASN A 70 19.80 11.28 -23.34
C ASN A 70 19.19 12.58 -22.74
N PRO A 71 18.71 13.51 -23.60
CA PRO A 71 18.23 14.83 -23.17
C PRO A 71 17.09 14.75 -22.15
N VAL A 72 16.30 13.67 -22.19
CA VAL A 72 15.19 13.44 -21.24
C VAL A 72 15.67 13.34 -19.79
N TYR A 73 16.91 12.90 -19.52
CA TYR A 73 17.45 12.86 -18.16
C TYR A 73 17.79 14.25 -17.59
N PHE A 74 17.92 15.26 -18.45
CA PHE A 74 18.30 16.61 -18.04
C PHE A 74 17.09 17.54 -17.88
N GLU A 75 15.89 17.14 -18.33
CA GLU A 75 14.69 17.98 -18.29
C GLU A 75 14.16 18.24 -16.87
N SER A 76 14.60 17.48 -15.87
CA SER A 76 14.16 17.62 -14.47
C SER A 76 15.33 17.67 -13.46
N PHE A 77 16.56 17.85 -13.94
CA PHE A 77 17.73 18.04 -13.09
C PHE A 77 17.91 19.54 -12.79
N GLY A 78 17.50 19.98 -11.60
CA GLY A 78 17.74 21.35 -11.11
C GLY A 78 16.51 22.24 -10.91
N GLU A 79 15.31 21.66 -10.80
CA GLU A 79 14.15 22.33 -10.16
C GLU A 79 14.16 22.15 -8.64
#